data_AF-A0A818ZRM0-F1
#
_entry.id   AF-A0A818ZRM0-F1
#
_cell.length_a   1.000
_cell.length_b   1.000
_cell.length_c   1.000
_cell.angle_alpha   90.00
_cell.angle_beta   90.00
_cell.angle_gamma   90.00
#
_symmetry.space_group_name_H-M   'P 1'
#
loop_
_entity.id
_entity.type
_entity.pdbx_description
1 polymer ?
#
loop_
_entity_poly.entity_id
_entity_poly.type
_entity_poly.pdbx_seq_one_letter_code
_entity_poly.pdbx_strand_id
1 'polypeptide(L)'
;MIIIISNNITLASQSSAQVLPISSPLSPTMATGTKADGKIVEGEFRYDALRDLQTSNNYQLAVCSENCTSVTPKVMYDASTNIFIGFSTPLDHGVSVTQFFQTDSYDQLKEWFENEEKSNLLNVHMLELLTISKSSSTSFLLGAYRITSKFNSIDVLRRWLWIFERSRISNIRILAFSADCDPKYLRAMRLITGFFAKLPNIPISERNDVLEVKLPKN
;
A
#
# COMPACT_ATOMS: atom_id res chain seq x y z
N MET A 1 -4.76 12.04 13.18
CA MET A 1 -4.06 10.98 12.43
C MET A 1 -2.62 10.98 12.89
N ILE A 2 -2.17 9.90 13.52
CA ILE A 2 -0.77 9.75 13.94
C ILE A 2 0.00 9.21 12.74
N ILE A 3 1.24 9.65 12.53
CA ILE A 3 2.08 9.07 11.48
C ILE A 3 3.31 8.48 12.15
N ILE A 4 3.57 7.22 11.83
CA ILE A 4 4.70 6.48 12.37
C ILE A 4 5.73 6.31 11.27
N ILE A 5 6.93 6.84 11.50
CA ILE A 5 8.09 6.58 10.64
C ILE A 5 8.74 5.31 11.18
N SER A 6 8.78 4.24 10.40
CA SER A 6 9.44 3.00 10.78
C SER A 6 10.70 2.80 9.95
N ASN A 7 11.83 2.58 10.61
CA ASN A 7 13.10 2.22 9.96
C ASN A 7 13.26 0.70 9.76
N ASN A 8 12.32 -0.12 10.27
CA ASN A 8 12.34 -1.57 10.15
C ASN A 8 10.89 -2.08 10.14
N ILE A 9 10.27 -2.20 8.97
CA ILE A 9 9.11 -3.06 8.82
C ILE A 9 9.65 -4.49 8.76
N THR A 10 9.78 -5.14 9.91
CA THR A 10 9.95 -6.59 9.96
C THR A 10 8.61 -7.20 9.54
N LEU A 11 8.45 -7.46 8.24
CA LEU A 11 7.48 -8.43 7.77
C LEU A 11 7.75 -9.70 8.57
N ALA A 12 6.80 -10.14 9.39
CA ALA A 12 6.94 -11.34 10.21
C ALA A 12 7.33 -12.50 9.29
N SER A 13 8.62 -12.84 9.29
CA SER A 13 9.19 -13.91 8.51
C SER A 13 9.09 -15.18 9.33
N GLN A 14 8.38 -16.16 8.79
CA GLN A 14 8.71 -17.54 9.04
C GLN A 14 9.21 -18.18 7.75
N SER A 15 10.45 -18.67 7.85
CA SER A 15 11.20 -19.55 6.96
C SER A 15 11.82 -18.97 5.67
N SER A 16 13.16 -19.02 5.68
CA SER A 16 14.10 -19.23 4.57
C SER A 16 13.88 -18.52 3.24
N ALA A 17 14.85 -17.66 2.90
CA ALA A 17 15.07 -17.09 1.59
C ALA A 17 15.04 -18.17 0.48
N GLN A 18 13.96 -18.17 -0.30
CA GLN A 18 13.94 -18.68 -1.66
C GLN A 18 13.48 -17.55 -2.57
N VAL A 19 14.25 -17.32 -3.64
CA VAL A 19 13.85 -16.51 -4.78
C VAL A 19 12.56 -17.12 -5.32
N LEU A 20 11.41 -16.44 -5.17
CA LEU A 20 10.10 -16.96 -5.54
C LEU A 20 9.89 -16.86 -7.06
N PRO A 21 9.78 -17.97 -7.80
CA PRO A 21 9.21 -17.94 -9.14
C PRO A 21 7.68 -17.89 -8.99
N ILE A 22 7.08 -16.71 -9.16
CA ILE A 22 5.61 -16.58 -9.12
C ILE A 22 5.05 -17.04 -10.48
N SER A 23 4.95 -18.35 -10.61
CA SER A 23 4.14 -19.05 -11.60
C SER A 23 3.36 -20.16 -10.90
N SER A 24 2.46 -19.78 -9.99
CA SER A 24 1.39 -20.60 -9.43
C SER A 24 0.43 -19.72 -8.63
N PRO A 25 -0.90 -19.99 -8.62
CA PRO A 25 -1.83 -19.31 -7.73
C PRO A 25 -1.39 -19.58 -6.28
N LEU A 26 -1.20 -18.50 -5.51
CA LEU A 26 -0.83 -18.59 -4.10
C LEU A 26 -1.93 -19.35 -3.34
N SER A 27 -1.66 -20.62 -3.04
CA SER A 27 -2.54 -21.45 -2.22
C SER A 27 -2.50 -20.97 -0.76
N PRO A 28 -3.65 -20.93 -0.07
CA PRO A 28 -3.74 -20.39 1.27
C PRO A 28 -3.38 -21.46 2.30
N THR A 29 -2.26 -21.32 3.01
CA THR A 29 -2.07 -22.08 4.26
C THR A 29 -1.13 -21.37 5.23
N MET A 30 -1.69 -20.61 6.17
CA MET A 30 -1.59 -20.90 7.61
C MET A 30 -2.80 -20.23 8.31
N ALA A 31 -3.53 -21.06 9.03
CA ALA A 31 -4.92 -20.87 9.42
C ALA A 31 -5.06 -20.27 10.83
N THR A 32 -6.07 -19.40 11.00
CA THR A 32 -7.25 -19.67 11.86
C THR A 32 -8.35 -18.65 11.52
N GLY A 33 -9.51 -19.13 11.06
CA GLY A 33 -10.76 -18.36 10.99
C GLY A 33 -11.25 -18.03 9.57
N THR A 34 -12.28 -18.75 9.13
CA THR A 34 -13.16 -18.52 7.96
C THR A 34 -12.51 -18.46 6.56
N LYS A 35 -12.90 -19.44 5.72
CA LYS A 35 -12.61 -19.46 4.27
C LYS A 35 -13.14 -18.18 3.61
N ALA A 36 -12.26 -17.22 3.34
CA ALA A 36 -12.50 -16.26 2.27
C ALA A 36 -11.88 -16.86 1.00
N ASP A 37 -12.74 -17.41 0.14
CA ASP A 37 -12.41 -17.91 -1.20
C ASP A 37 -12.11 -16.74 -2.17
N GLY A 38 -11.31 -15.78 -1.71
CA GLY A 38 -11.10 -14.51 -2.39
C GLY A 38 -9.82 -14.55 -3.21
N LYS A 39 -9.94 -14.73 -4.53
CA LYS A 39 -8.87 -14.42 -5.48
C LYS A 39 -8.41 -12.99 -5.20
N ILE A 40 -7.13 -12.79 -4.90
CA ILE A 40 -6.57 -11.44 -4.80
C ILE A 40 -6.47 -10.89 -6.21
N VAL A 41 -7.14 -9.77 -6.46
CA VAL A 41 -7.12 -9.06 -7.75
C VAL A 41 -6.24 -7.82 -7.62
N GLU A 42 -5.38 -7.60 -8.62
CA GLU A 42 -4.50 -6.46 -8.64
C GLU A 42 -5.30 -5.15 -8.71
N GLY A 43 -4.96 -4.20 -7.84
CA GLY A 43 -5.64 -2.90 -7.74
C GLY A 43 -6.95 -2.91 -6.97
N GLU A 44 -7.49 -4.08 -6.64
CA GLU A 44 -8.72 -4.17 -5.86
C GLU A 44 -8.43 -3.99 -4.37
N PHE A 45 -9.17 -3.07 -3.75
CA PHE A 45 -9.15 -2.86 -2.30
C PHE A 45 -10.32 -3.60 -1.66
N ARG A 46 -9.99 -4.54 -0.76
CA ARG A 46 -10.89 -5.57 -0.22
C ARG A 46 -11.73 -5.06 0.96
N TYR A 47 -12.45 -3.95 0.79
CA TYR A 47 -13.26 -3.34 1.86
C TYR A 47 -14.44 -4.20 2.31
N ASP A 48 -15.02 -5.01 1.41
CA ASP A 48 -16.12 -5.90 1.80
C ASP A 48 -15.60 -7.05 2.68
N ALA A 49 -14.50 -7.70 2.29
CA ALA A 49 -13.85 -8.70 3.14
C ALA A 49 -13.35 -8.11 4.48
N LEU A 50 -12.92 -6.84 4.48
CA LEU A 50 -12.56 -6.12 5.69
C LEU A 50 -13.79 -5.91 6.62
N ARG A 51 -14.95 -5.61 6.05
CA ARG A 51 -16.22 -5.46 6.79
C ARG A 51 -16.71 -6.79 7.36
N ASP A 52 -16.57 -7.88 6.61
CA ASP A 52 -16.90 -9.22 7.09
C ASP A 52 -16.03 -9.60 8.29
N LEU A 53 -14.72 -9.34 8.19
CA LEU A 53 -13.76 -9.58 9.27
C LEU A 53 -14.03 -8.69 10.49
N GLN A 54 -14.45 -7.45 10.27
CA GLN A 54 -14.87 -6.53 11.31
C GLN A 54 -16.12 -7.05 12.03
N THR A 55 -17.12 -7.53 11.30
CA THR A 55 -18.36 -8.06 11.86
C THR A 55 -18.12 -9.32 12.69
N SER A 56 -17.22 -10.21 12.25
CA SER A 56 -16.94 -11.46 12.95
C SER A 56 -16.12 -11.30 14.23
N ASN A 57 -15.24 -10.28 14.30
CA ASN A 57 -14.26 -10.14 15.38
C ASN A 57 -14.37 -8.84 16.19
N ASN A 58 -15.28 -7.94 15.80
CA ASN A 58 -15.50 -6.64 16.43
C ASN A 58 -14.26 -5.73 16.47
N TYR A 59 -13.46 -5.74 15.40
CA TYR A 59 -12.39 -4.75 15.22
C TYR A 59 -13.00 -3.38 14.89
N GLN A 60 -12.46 -2.30 15.45
CA GLN A 60 -12.92 -0.94 15.12
C GLN A 60 -11.77 0.02 14.82
N LEU A 61 -10.55 -0.37 15.17
CA LEU A 61 -9.36 0.46 15.09
C LEU A 61 -8.32 -0.25 14.22
N ALA A 62 -7.58 0.52 13.42
CA ALA A 62 -6.52 -0.02 12.59
C ALA A 62 -5.33 0.94 12.44
N VAL A 63 -4.16 0.38 12.17
CA VAL A 63 -3.00 1.10 11.62
C VAL A 63 -2.80 0.65 10.18
N CYS A 64 -2.59 1.58 9.26
CA CYS A 64 -2.37 1.29 7.85
C CYS A 64 -0.88 1.42 7.50
N SER A 65 -0.26 0.31 7.11
CA SER A 65 1.11 0.28 6.60
C SER A 65 1.11 0.25 5.08
N GLU A 66 1.81 1.18 4.47
CA GLU A 66 2.10 1.20 3.04
C GLU A 66 3.58 0.91 2.79
N ASN A 67 3.86 -0.03 1.88
CA ASN A 67 5.21 -0.30 1.43
C ASN A 67 5.24 -0.57 -0.07
N CYS A 68 6.31 -0.17 -0.74
CA CYS A 68 6.53 -0.38 -2.16
C CYS A 68 7.79 -1.23 -2.36
N THR A 69 7.63 -2.43 -2.91
CA THR A 69 8.72 -3.39 -3.08
C THR A 69 9.04 -3.63 -4.56
N SER A 70 10.32 -3.83 -4.88
CA SER A 70 10.76 -4.14 -6.24
C SER A 70 10.27 -5.51 -6.66
N VAL A 71 9.77 -5.60 -7.89
CA VAL A 71 9.33 -6.86 -8.50
C VAL A 71 9.95 -7.02 -9.88
N THR A 72 10.18 -8.26 -10.30
CA THR A 72 10.58 -8.54 -11.68
C THR A 72 9.44 -8.13 -12.62
N PRO A 73 9.69 -7.22 -13.58
CA PRO A 73 8.67 -6.81 -14.52
C PRO A 73 8.22 -8.01 -15.36
N LYS A 74 6.94 -8.36 -15.23
CA LYS A 74 6.33 -9.46 -15.97
C LYS A 74 4.91 -9.07 -16.34
N VAL A 75 4.64 -9.12 -17.64
CA VAL A 75 3.29 -8.93 -18.18
C VAL A 75 2.68 -10.31 -18.37
N MET A 76 1.45 -10.47 -17.90
CA MET A 76 0.64 -11.68 -18.05
C MET A 76 -0.73 -11.29 -18.59
N TYR A 77 -1.29 -12.17 -19.41
CA TYR A 77 -2.65 -12.02 -19.90
C TYR A 77 -3.56 -13.01 -19.16
N ASP A 78 -4.65 -12.51 -18.57
CA ASP A 78 -5.70 -13.33 -17.99
C ASP A 78 -6.83 -13.49 -19.01
N ALA A 79 -6.83 -14.64 -19.70
CA ALA A 79 -7.81 -14.97 -20.73
C ALA A 79 -9.24 -15.13 -20.18
N SER A 80 -9.43 -15.30 -18.86
CA SER A 80 -10.77 -15.41 -18.28
C SER A 80 -11.47 -14.06 -18.16
N THR A 81 -10.69 -12.98 -18.08
CA THR A 81 -11.19 -11.61 -17.91
C THR A 81 -10.83 -10.68 -19.06
N ASN A 82 -10.03 -11.15 -20.02
CA ASN A 82 -9.46 -10.37 -21.11
C ASN A 82 -8.64 -9.16 -20.62
N ILE A 83 -7.80 -9.38 -19.60
CA ILE A 83 -7.02 -8.33 -18.92
C ILE A 83 -5.52 -8.58 -19.04
N PHE A 84 -4.75 -7.53 -19.31
CA PHE A 84 -3.31 -7.54 -19.01
C PHE A 84 -3.00 -7.13 -17.57
N ILE A 85 -2.14 -7.93 -16.94
CA ILE A 85 -1.62 -7.75 -15.59
C ILE A 85 -0.12 -7.52 -15.71
N GLY A 86 0.45 -6.53 -15.02
CA GLY A 86 1.90 -6.27 -15.08
C GLY A 86 2.30 -4.86 -15.47
N PHE A 87 1.38 -4.08 -16.05
CA PHE A 87 1.60 -2.68 -16.40
C PHE A 87 1.34 -1.76 -15.22
N SER A 88 1.91 -0.55 -15.26
CA SER A 88 1.52 0.51 -14.33
C SER A 88 0.19 1.10 -14.76
N THR A 89 -0.86 0.88 -13.97
CA THR A 89 -2.16 1.51 -14.22
C THR A 89 -2.12 2.99 -13.87
N PRO A 90 -2.93 3.84 -14.54
CA PRO A 90 -3.20 5.19 -14.07
C PRO A 90 -3.71 5.19 -12.62
N LEU A 91 -3.44 6.30 -11.92
CA LEU A 91 -3.92 6.50 -10.56
C LEU A 91 -5.16 7.40 -10.56
N ASP A 92 -6.23 6.93 -9.94
CA ASP A 92 -7.38 7.76 -9.56
C ASP A 92 -7.41 7.89 -8.03
N HIS A 93 -7.55 9.11 -7.50
CA HIS A 93 -7.40 9.38 -6.07
C HIS A 93 -6.11 8.79 -5.45
N GLY A 94 -5.05 8.62 -6.25
CA GLY A 94 -3.78 8.05 -5.81
C GLY A 94 -3.74 6.52 -5.73
N VAL A 95 -4.86 5.82 -5.93
CA VAL A 95 -4.96 4.35 -6.04
C VAL A 95 -5.02 3.91 -7.51
N SER A 96 -4.60 2.69 -7.81
CA SER A 96 -4.70 2.13 -9.17
C SER A 96 -6.14 2.01 -9.64
N VAL A 97 -6.40 2.33 -10.91
CA VAL A 97 -7.66 2.00 -11.56
C VAL A 97 -7.71 0.50 -11.84
N THR A 98 -8.65 -0.21 -11.21
CA THR A 98 -8.87 -1.64 -11.41
C THR A 98 -9.26 -1.94 -12.84
N GLN A 99 -8.74 -3.04 -13.39
CA GLN A 99 -9.13 -3.56 -14.72
C GLN A 99 -8.90 -2.56 -15.88
N PHE A 100 -7.98 -1.61 -15.73
CA PHE A 100 -7.72 -0.58 -16.75
C PHE A 100 -7.32 -1.16 -18.12
N PHE A 101 -6.51 -2.23 -18.12
CA PHE A 101 -6.06 -2.91 -19.34
C PHE A 101 -6.98 -4.08 -19.73
N GLN A 102 -8.28 -3.94 -19.50
CA GLN A 102 -9.30 -4.86 -20.00
C GLN A 102 -9.75 -4.45 -21.40
N THR A 103 -9.75 -5.38 -22.34
CA THR A 103 -10.30 -5.13 -23.67
C THR A 103 -10.60 -6.43 -24.41
N ASP A 104 -11.63 -6.39 -25.26
CA ASP A 104 -11.95 -7.46 -26.22
C ASP A 104 -11.26 -7.25 -27.59
N SER A 105 -10.50 -6.16 -27.76
CA SER A 105 -9.80 -5.83 -29.00
C SER A 105 -8.36 -6.32 -29.01
N TYR A 106 -8.01 -7.21 -29.95
CA TYR A 106 -6.63 -7.65 -30.15
C TYR A 106 -5.67 -6.51 -30.50
N ASP A 107 -6.12 -5.54 -31.30
CA ASP A 107 -5.28 -4.41 -31.70
C ASP A 107 -4.91 -3.54 -30.49
N GLN A 108 -5.87 -3.32 -29.58
CA GLN A 108 -5.63 -2.59 -28.34
C GLN A 108 -4.72 -3.39 -27.38
N LEU A 109 -4.90 -4.71 -27.31
CA LEU A 109 -3.98 -5.58 -26.55
C LEU A 109 -2.54 -5.44 -27.06
N LYS A 110 -2.35 -5.48 -28.38
CA LYS A 110 -1.05 -5.35 -29.01
C LYS A 110 -0.44 -3.96 -28.76
N GLU A 111 -1.24 -2.91 -28.92
CA GLU A 111 -0.81 -1.53 -28.65
C GLU A 111 -0.29 -1.37 -27.22
N TRP A 112 -1.03 -1.87 -26.22
CA TRP A 112 -0.59 -1.80 -24.84
C TRP A 112 0.67 -2.61 -24.58
N PHE A 113 0.75 -3.82 -25.15
CA PHE A 113 1.92 -4.68 -24.96
C PHE A 113 3.23 -4.05 -25.47
N GLU A 114 3.16 -3.29 -26.55
CA GLU A 114 4.31 -2.65 -27.18
C GLU A 114 4.67 -1.30 -26.54
N ASN A 115 3.69 -0.55 -26.03
CA ASN A 115 3.88 0.85 -25.64
C ASN A 115 3.78 1.13 -24.14
N GLU A 116 3.14 0.27 -23.36
CA GLU A 116 2.91 0.55 -21.93
C GLU A 116 4.12 0.22 -21.05
N GLU A 117 4.29 1.04 -20.02
CA GLU A 117 5.37 0.87 -19.06
C GLU A 117 5.09 -0.34 -18.16
N LYS A 118 5.99 -1.33 -18.23
CA LYS A 118 5.99 -2.46 -17.31
C LYS A 118 6.34 -1.98 -15.92
N SER A 119 5.54 -2.36 -14.94
CA SER A 119 5.80 -2.00 -13.57
C SER A 119 6.98 -2.80 -13.00
N ASN A 120 7.84 -2.09 -12.28
CA ASN A 120 8.96 -2.63 -11.52
C ASN A 120 8.74 -2.59 -10.00
N LEU A 121 7.59 -2.08 -9.54
CA LEU A 121 7.26 -1.93 -8.13
C LEU A 121 5.85 -2.45 -7.82
N LEU A 122 5.71 -3.17 -6.71
CA LEU A 122 4.44 -3.55 -6.14
C LEU A 122 4.18 -2.72 -4.89
N ASN A 123 3.14 -1.90 -4.94
CA ASN A 123 2.67 -1.14 -3.78
C ASN A 123 1.67 -1.99 -2.99
N VAL A 124 1.87 -2.11 -1.68
CA VAL A 124 1.12 -2.99 -0.78
C VAL A 124 0.57 -2.19 0.38
N HIS A 125 -0.71 -2.41 0.67
CA HIS A 125 -1.45 -1.77 1.76
C HIS A 125 -1.90 -2.83 2.76
N MET A 126 -1.33 -2.79 3.95
CA MET A 126 -1.64 -3.70 5.05
C MET A 126 -2.33 -2.94 6.17
N LEU A 127 -3.41 -3.50 6.71
CA LEU A 127 -4.02 -3.02 7.95
C LEU A 127 -3.61 -3.92 9.10
N GLU A 128 -3.08 -3.33 10.16
CA GLU A 128 -3.00 -3.97 11.47
C GLU A 128 -4.26 -3.63 12.26
N LEU A 129 -5.14 -4.62 12.41
CA LEU A 129 -6.42 -4.47 13.10
C LEU A 129 -6.23 -4.63 14.60
N LEU A 130 -6.80 -3.69 15.36
CA LEU A 130 -6.64 -3.57 16.80
C LEU A 130 -7.98 -3.80 17.50
N THR A 131 -7.95 -4.63 18.55
CA THR A 131 -9.09 -4.86 19.44
C THR A 131 -8.81 -4.19 20.78
N ILE A 132 -9.79 -3.45 21.31
CA ILE A 132 -9.63 -2.76 22.60
C ILE A 132 -9.43 -3.77 23.76
N SER A 133 -10.00 -4.97 23.64
CA SER A 133 -10.03 -5.98 24.70
C SER A 133 -8.95 -7.06 24.61
N LYS A 134 -8.18 -7.13 23.52
CA LYS A 134 -7.16 -8.18 23.31
C LYS A 134 -5.86 -7.56 22.83
N SER A 135 -4.74 -7.99 23.42
CA SER A 135 -3.38 -7.64 22.98
C SER A 135 -2.99 -8.27 21.63
N SER A 136 -3.87 -9.08 21.03
CA SER A 136 -3.65 -9.68 19.71
C SER A 136 -4.11 -8.71 18.61
N SER A 137 -3.19 -8.32 17.74
CA SER A 137 -3.51 -7.66 16.48
C SER A 137 -3.68 -8.69 15.36
N THR A 138 -4.32 -8.28 14.26
CA THR A 138 -4.46 -9.13 13.07
C THR A 138 -4.12 -8.33 11.83
N SER A 139 -3.18 -8.83 11.05
CA SER A 139 -2.79 -8.22 9.80
C SER A 139 -3.75 -8.61 8.68
N PHE A 140 -4.19 -7.63 7.91
CA PHE A 140 -5.10 -7.81 6.79
C PHE A 140 -4.53 -7.11 5.55
N LEU A 141 -4.38 -7.87 4.45
CA LEU A 141 -4.03 -7.28 3.15
C LEU A 141 -5.24 -6.56 2.59
N LEU A 142 -5.19 -5.22 2.62
CA LEU A 142 -6.24 -4.37 2.10
C LEU A 142 -6.22 -4.33 0.57
N GLY A 143 -5.05 -4.14 -0.02
CA GLY A 143 -4.91 -4.06 -1.47
C GLY A 143 -3.45 -4.06 -1.89
N ALA A 144 -3.19 -4.50 -3.11
CA ALA A 144 -1.86 -4.45 -3.71
C ALA A 144 -1.99 -4.19 -5.21
N TYR A 145 -1.09 -3.37 -5.74
CA TYR A 145 -1.08 -3.02 -7.16
C TYR A 145 0.28 -2.61 -7.65
N ARG A 146 0.48 -2.79 -8.94
CA ARG A 146 1.70 -2.43 -9.61
C ARG A 146 1.76 -0.94 -9.88
N ILE A 147 2.95 -0.39 -9.71
CA ILE A 147 3.22 1.03 -9.91
C ILE A 147 4.64 1.20 -10.46
N THR A 148 4.95 2.40 -10.93
CA THR A 148 6.33 2.80 -11.26
C THR A 148 6.80 3.87 -10.28
N SER A 149 8.06 4.27 -10.35
CA SER A 149 8.57 5.38 -9.54
C SER A 149 8.04 6.76 -9.96
N LYS A 150 7.06 6.85 -10.87
CA LYS A 150 6.50 8.12 -11.38
C LYS A 150 5.49 8.80 -10.45
N PHE A 151 4.89 8.08 -9.51
CA PHE A 151 3.98 8.71 -8.54
C PHE A 151 4.71 9.70 -7.65
N ASN A 152 3.99 10.71 -7.17
CA ASN A 152 4.52 11.78 -6.34
C ASN A 152 3.84 11.82 -4.95
N SER A 153 4.27 12.74 -4.09
CA SER A 153 3.76 12.88 -2.72
C SER A 153 2.27 13.26 -2.64
N ILE A 154 1.72 13.93 -3.65
CA ILE A 154 0.29 14.27 -3.72
C ILE A 154 -0.53 13.01 -4.01
N ASP A 155 -0.01 12.10 -4.85
CA ASP A 155 -0.67 10.81 -5.10
C ASP A 155 -0.72 9.96 -3.83
N VAL A 156 0.39 9.92 -3.07
CA VAL A 156 0.43 9.28 -1.73
C VAL A 156 -0.62 9.89 -0.81
N LEU A 157 -0.69 11.22 -0.74
CA LEU A 157 -1.65 11.91 0.14
C LEU A 157 -3.11 11.59 -0.23
N ARG A 158 -3.44 11.68 -1.53
CA ARG A 158 -4.79 11.36 -2.03
C ARG A 158 -5.16 9.92 -1.72
N ARG A 159 -4.21 9.00 -1.88
CA ARG A 159 -4.37 7.58 -1.57
C ARG A 159 -4.68 7.34 -0.10
N TRP A 160 -3.91 7.94 0.82
CA TRP A 160 -4.16 7.82 2.26
C TRP A 160 -5.53 8.38 2.65
N LEU A 161 -5.91 9.54 2.11
CA LEU A 161 -7.23 10.11 2.34
C LEU A 161 -8.36 9.21 1.81
N TRP A 162 -8.18 8.65 0.62
CA TRP A 162 -9.14 7.71 0.04
C TRP A 162 -9.27 6.44 0.89
N ILE A 163 -8.15 5.85 1.32
CA ILE A 163 -8.12 4.67 2.19
C ILE A 163 -8.79 4.97 3.53
N PHE A 164 -8.50 6.13 4.11
CA PHE A 164 -9.10 6.59 5.35
C PHE A 164 -10.62 6.70 5.26
N GLU A 165 -11.14 7.38 4.23
CA GLU A 165 -12.59 7.55 4.05
C GLU A 165 -13.31 6.23 3.75
N ARG A 166 -12.73 5.38 2.90
CA ARG A 166 -13.33 4.07 2.56
C ARG A 166 -13.32 3.10 3.74
N SER A 167 -12.27 3.13 4.56
CA SER A 167 -12.22 2.36 5.81
C SER A 167 -13.27 2.83 6.80
N ARG A 168 -13.48 4.15 6.91
CA ARG A 168 -14.51 4.75 7.77
C ARG A 168 -15.92 4.30 7.38
N ILE A 169 -16.23 4.24 6.09
CA ILE A 169 -17.51 3.71 5.57
C ILE A 169 -17.69 2.22 5.96
N SER A 170 -16.59 1.48 6.06
CA SER A 170 -16.57 0.08 6.51
C SER A 170 -16.50 -0.07 8.04
N ASN A 171 -16.81 1.00 8.80
CA ASN A 171 -16.78 1.06 10.25
C ASN A 171 -15.40 0.73 10.88
N ILE A 172 -14.32 0.98 10.14
CA ILE A 172 -12.95 0.88 10.65
C ILE A 172 -12.31 2.26 10.70
N ARG A 173 -11.82 2.61 11.89
CA ARG A 173 -11.12 3.87 12.11
C ARG A 173 -9.62 3.66 12.03
N ILE A 174 -9.01 4.18 10.97
CA ILE A 174 -7.55 4.23 10.86
C ILE A 174 -7.02 5.30 11.84
N LEU A 175 -6.18 4.88 12.77
CA LEU A 175 -5.54 5.75 13.77
C LEU A 175 -4.25 6.36 13.21
N ALA A 176 -3.49 5.55 12.48
CA ALA A 176 -2.20 5.93 11.96
C ALA A 176 -1.89 5.35 10.59
N PHE A 177 -1.05 6.08 9.85
CA PHE A 177 -0.37 5.56 8.67
C PHE A 177 1.11 5.38 8.98
N SER A 178 1.67 4.29 8.49
CA SER A 178 3.11 3.97 8.50
C SER A 178 3.57 3.73 7.08
N ALA A 179 4.73 4.27 6.74
CA ALA A 179 5.35 4.02 5.43
C ALA A 179 6.87 4.13 5.54
N ASP A 180 7.55 3.70 4.49
CA ASP A 180 9.00 3.81 4.35
C ASP A 180 9.49 5.26 4.31
N CYS A 181 10.77 5.44 4.63
CA CYS A 181 11.46 6.73 4.63
C CYS A 181 11.79 7.27 3.22
N ASP A 182 11.05 6.89 2.18
CA ASP A 182 11.22 7.47 0.85
C ASP A 182 10.75 8.95 0.85
N PRO A 183 11.47 9.86 0.15
CA PRO A 183 11.16 11.29 0.15
C PRO A 183 9.71 11.64 -0.20
N LYS A 184 9.03 10.84 -1.02
CA LYS A 184 7.63 11.07 -1.40
C LYS A 184 6.68 10.83 -0.24
N TYR A 185 6.91 9.76 0.53
CA TYR A 185 6.15 9.49 1.76
C TYR A 185 6.47 10.56 2.80
N LEU A 186 7.74 10.86 3.06
CA LEU A 186 8.12 11.91 4.01
C LEU A 186 7.47 13.26 3.68
N ARG A 187 7.43 13.64 2.39
CA ARG A 187 6.73 14.85 1.94
C ARG A 187 5.21 14.75 2.15
N ALA A 188 4.58 13.62 1.88
CA ALA A 188 3.16 13.41 2.13
C ALA A 188 2.83 13.50 3.63
N MET A 189 3.64 12.85 4.48
CA MET A 189 3.56 12.93 5.94
C MET A 189 3.67 14.37 6.44
N ARG A 190 4.64 15.12 5.92
CA ARG A 190 4.83 16.54 6.21
C ARG A 190 3.57 17.36 5.89
N LEU A 191 3.00 17.15 4.70
CA LEU A 191 1.81 17.88 4.25
C LEU A 191 0.59 17.60 5.13
N ILE A 192 0.31 16.33 5.44
CA ILE A 192 -0.93 15.95 6.15
C ILE A 192 -0.89 16.25 7.66
N THR A 193 0.29 16.20 8.28
CA THR A 193 0.45 16.55 9.70
C THR A 193 0.55 18.07 9.91
N GLY A 194 0.73 18.84 8.84
CA GLY A 194 1.09 20.25 8.92
C GLY A 194 2.48 20.47 9.57
N PHE A 195 3.29 19.42 9.70
CA PHE A 195 4.64 19.50 10.24
C PHE A 195 5.47 20.38 9.28
N PHE A 196 6.01 21.49 9.79
CA PHE A 196 6.57 22.63 9.03
C PHE A 196 5.62 23.44 8.12
N ALA A 197 4.32 23.13 7.97
CA ALA A 197 3.42 24.07 7.30
C ALA A 197 3.19 25.34 8.15
N LYS A 198 3.33 25.19 9.48
CA LYS A 198 3.33 26.30 10.45
C LYS A 198 4.71 26.85 10.79
N LEU A 199 5.78 26.21 10.32
CA LEU A 199 7.13 26.73 10.53
C LEU A 199 7.61 27.32 9.21
N PRO A 200 7.90 28.62 9.14
CA PRO A 200 8.45 29.21 7.92
C PRO A 200 9.66 28.41 7.44
N ASN A 201 9.80 28.29 6.12
CA ASN A 201 11.00 27.77 5.47
C ASN A 201 12.15 28.77 5.70
N ILE A 202 12.57 28.87 6.96
CA ILE A 202 13.74 29.62 7.39
C ILE A 202 14.95 28.70 7.11
N PRO A 203 16.00 29.20 6.45
CA PRO A 203 17.28 28.50 6.34
C PRO A 203 17.71 27.96 7.71
N ILE A 204 18.19 26.71 7.77
CA ILE A 204 18.62 26.08 9.03
C ILE A 204 19.67 26.93 9.77
N SER A 205 20.48 27.69 9.02
CA SER A 205 21.47 28.65 9.54
C SER A 205 20.88 29.79 10.37
N GLU A 206 19.58 30.07 10.26
CA GLU A 206 18.90 31.19 10.90
C GLU A 206 18.06 30.75 12.12
N ARG A 207 18.14 29.47 12.53
CA ARG A 207 17.44 28.95 13.70
C ARG A 207 18.35 28.81 14.91
N ASN A 208 17.90 29.35 16.06
CA ASN A 208 18.58 29.21 17.35
C ASN A 208 18.16 27.95 18.14
N ASP A 209 17.17 27.21 17.65
CA ASP A 209 16.55 26.02 18.26
C ASP A 209 16.90 24.71 17.53
N VAL A 210 17.99 24.71 16.75
CA VAL A 210 18.40 23.53 15.97
C VAL A 210 18.77 22.37 16.90
N LEU A 211 18.10 21.24 16.70
CA LEU A 211 18.46 19.96 17.30
C LEU A 211 19.83 19.53 16.77
N GLU A 212 20.90 19.80 17.53
CA GLU A 212 22.25 19.38 17.20
C GLU A 212 22.41 17.87 17.48
N VAL A 213 22.34 17.04 16.44
CA VAL A 213 22.66 15.61 16.54
C VAL A 213 24.16 15.42 16.36
N LYS A 214 24.90 15.35 17.48
CA LYS A 214 26.34 15.04 17.46
C LYS A 214 26.52 13.55 17.17
N LEU A 215 26.89 13.23 15.93
CA LEU A 215 27.33 11.90 15.57
C LEU A 215 28.73 11.67 16.17
N PRO A 216 28.99 10.51 16.80
CA PRO A 216 30.33 10.20 17.31
C PRO A 216 31.32 10.15 16.14
N LYS A 217 32.52 10.70 16.38
CA LYS A 217 33.65 10.53 15.46
C LYS A 217 34.10 9.07 15.57
N ASN A 218 34.17 8.38 14.45
CA ASN A 218 34.75 7.03 14.33
C ASN A 218 36.17 6.99 14.90
#